data_AF-A0A0H5RR36-F1
#
_entry.id   AF-A0A0H5RR36-F1
#
_cell.length_a   1.000
_cell.length_b   1.000
_cell.length_c   1.000
_cell.angle_alpha   90.00
_cell.angle_beta   90.00
_cell.angle_gamma   90.00
#
_symmetry.space_group_name_H-M   'P 1'
#
loop_
_entity.id
_entity.type
_entity.pdbx_description
1 polymer ?
#
loop_
_entity_poly.entity_id
_entity_poly.type
_entity_poly.pdbx_seq_one_letter_code
_entity_poly.pdbx_strand_id
1 'polypeptide(L)'
;MNNLWIIVVTLQILYAAAYGVGSCNNDHDLTITANKIEMKKTTTMCGRKYQANVKKTAECVHNESGISDECSLCYGQDAACTMKACLLVCMIDSASFKCEECSYQHCGRQMQQCVGFTIDPPKAESPINISTK
;
A
#
# COMPACT_ATOMS: atom_id res chain seq x y z
N MET A 1 40.64 -20.57 2.89
CA MET A 1 39.40 -20.37 3.68
C MET A 1 38.39 -19.70 2.77
N ASN A 2 37.26 -20.36 2.54
CA ASN A 2 36.40 -20.15 1.38
C ASN A 2 35.42 -18.98 1.64
N ASN A 3 35.73 -17.78 1.12
CA ASN A 3 34.96 -16.54 1.31
C ASN A 3 33.62 -16.54 0.54
N LEU A 4 33.21 -17.69 -0.01
CA LEU A 4 32.03 -17.84 -0.86
C LEU A 4 30.72 -17.56 -0.12
N TRP A 5 30.66 -17.80 1.20
CA TRP A 5 29.46 -17.55 2.00
C TRP A 5 29.15 -16.06 2.18
N ILE A 6 30.17 -15.18 2.22
CA ILE A 6 29.96 -13.73 2.37
C ILE A 6 29.34 -13.15 1.10
N ILE A 7 29.76 -13.65 -0.08
CA ILE A 7 29.25 -13.19 -1.37
C ILE A 7 27.76 -13.56 -1.54
N VAL A 8 27.34 -14.75 -1.10
CA VAL A 8 25.93 -15.20 -1.19
C VAL A 8 25.02 -14.35 -0.30
N VAL A 9 25.46 -13.97 0.90
CA VAL A 9 24.67 -13.10 1.80
C VAL A 9 24.50 -11.70 1.21
N THR A 10 25.53 -11.16 0.54
CA THR A 10 25.39 -9.86 -0.14
C THR A 10 24.52 -9.93 -1.40
N LEU A 11 24.49 -11.07 -2.10
CA LEU A 11 23.69 -11.24 -3.33
C LEU A 11 22.19 -11.41 -3.05
N GLN A 12 21.82 -11.97 -1.88
CA GLN A 12 20.40 -12.08 -1.48
C GLN A 12 19.79 -10.73 -1.08
N ILE A 13 20.61 -9.74 -0.71
CA ILE A 13 20.15 -8.38 -0.41
C ILE A 13 19.86 -7.59 -1.70
N LEU A 14 20.35 -8.04 -2.86
CA LEU A 14 20.13 -7.40 -4.15
C LEU A 14 18.82 -7.83 -4.86
N TYR A 15 18.01 -8.70 -4.24
CA TYR A 15 16.70 -9.13 -4.77
C TYR A 15 15.50 -8.54 -4.02
N ALA A 16 15.72 -7.53 -3.17
CA ALA A 16 14.66 -6.58 -2.85
C ALA A 16 14.34 -5.81 -4.14
N ALA A 17 13.11 -5.91 -4.64
CA ALA A 17 12.62 -4.90 -5.58
C ALA A 17 12.94 -3.55 -4.96
N ALA A 18 13.64 -2.65 -5.66
CA ALA A 18 13.98 -1.35 -5.11
C ALA A 18 12.67 -0.66 -4.68
N TYR A 19 12.40 -0.66 -3.39
CA TYR A 19 11.30 0.08 -2.79
C TYR A 19 11.75 1.53 -2.82
N GLY A 20 11.05 2.39 -3.57
CA GLY A 20 11.32 3.82 -3.48
C GLY A 20 11.08 4.25 -2.04
N VAL A 21 12.04 4.93 -1.42
CA VAL A 21 11.92 5.41 -0.04
C VAL A 21 11.52 6.87 -0.11
N GLY A 22 10.42 7.23 0.53
CA GLY A 22 9.89 8.59 0.46
C GLY A 22 9.44 9.01 -0.93
N SER A 23 8.90 8.07 -1.72
CA SER A 23 8.44 8.33 -3.08
C SER A 23 7.27 9.33 -3.16
N CYS A 24 6.55 9.57 -2.06
CA CYS A 24 5.42 10.50 -2.00
C CYS A 24 5.78 11.84 -1.32
N ASN A 25 7.05 12.22 -1.26
CA ASN A 25 7.52 13.36 -0.46
C ASN A 25 7.53 14.72 -1.19
N ASN A 26 7.04 14.79 -2.42
CA ASN A 26 6.87 16.05 -3.14
C ASN A 26 5.51 16.70 -2.81
N ASP A 27 5.42 18.02 -2.96
CA ASP A 27 4.21 18.78 -2.58
C ASP A 27 2.94 18.32 -3.29
N HIS A 28 3.07 17.87 -4.54
CA HIS A 28 1.96 17.41 -5.35
C HIS A 28 1.35 16.12 -4.76
N ASP A 29 2.19 15.12 -4.50
CA ASP A 29 1.76 13.85 -3.92
C ASP A 29 1.26 14.03 -2.49
N LEU A 30 1.93 14.86 -1.68
CA LEU A 30 1.48 15.16 -0.32
C LEU A 30 0.08 15.80 -0.31
N THR A 31 -0.20 16.69 -1.26
CA THR A 31 -1.52 17.33 -1.39
C THR A 31 -2.62 16.33 -1.68
N ILE A 32 -2.39 15.41 -2.62
CA ILE A 32 -3.39 14.41 -3.03
C ILE A 32 -3.54 13.33 -1.94
N THR A 33 -2.43 12.81 -1.44
CA THR A 33 -2.42 11.71 -0.45
C THR A 33 -2.94 12.12 0.92
N ALA A 34 -3.02 13.44 1.21
CA ALA A 34 -3.72 13.96 2.37
C ALA A 34 -5.21 13.55 2.40
N ASN A 35 -5.85 13.34 1.25
CA ASN A 35 -7.19 12.77 1.17
C ASN A 35 -7.15 11.23 1.30
N LYS A 36 -6.90 10.76 2.53
CA LYS A 36 -6.76 9.33 2.85
C LYS A 36 -7.99 8.49 2.46
N ILE A 37 -9.19 9.08 2.55
CA ILE A 37 -10.45 8.40 2.19
C ILE A 37 -10.48 8.11 0.68
N GLU A 38 -10.16 9.11 -0.13
CA GLU A 38 -10.15 8.93 -1.59
C GLU A 38 -9.02 8.00 -2.03
N MET A 39 -7.82 8.16 -1.45
CA MET A 39 -6.72 7.23 -1.73
C MET A 39 -7.04 5.79 -1.36
N LYS A 40 -7.73 5.54 -0.24
CA LYS A 40 -8.21 4.19 0.13
C LYS A 40 -9.17 3.64 -0.91
N LYS A 41 -10.16 4.44 -1.33
CA LYS A 41 -11.15 4.03 -2.34
C LYS A 41 -10.47 3.71 -3.67
N THR A 42 -9.62 4.61 -4.16
CA THR A 42 -8.88 4.45 -5.42
C THR A 42 -7.99 3.21 -5.38
N THR A 43 -7.21 3.04 -4.30
CA THR A 43 -6.32 1.88 -4.14
C THR A 43 -7.10 0.57 -4.07
N THR A 44 -8.20 0.53 -3.31
CA THR A 44 -9.07 -0.66 -3.23
C THR A 44 -9.68 -1.00 -4.59
N MET A 45 -10.18 0.01 -5.31
CA MET A 45 -10.79 -0.16 -6.63
C MET A 45 -9.78 -0.67 -7.66
N CYS A 46 -8.62 -0.03 -7.77
CA CYS A 46 -7.52 -0.46 -8.65
C CYS A 46 -6.95 -1.83 -8.27
N GLY A 47 -6.80 -2.09 -6.97
CA GLY A 47 -6.34 -3.37 -6.43
C GLY A 47 -7.29 -4.50 -6.81
N ARG A 48 -8.61 -4.31 -6.67
CA ARG A 48 -9.61 -5.30 -7.09
C ARG A 48 -9.63 -5.51 -8.60
N LYS A 49 -9.60 -4.42 -9.38
CA LYS A 49 -9.60 -4.45 -10.85
C LYS A 49 -8.45 -5.27 -11.42
N TYR A 50 -7.27 -5.17 -10.81
CA TYR A 50 -6.06 -5.82 -11.30
C TYR A 50 -5.52 -6.93 -10.39
N GLN A 51 -6.36 -7.43 -9.46
CA GLN A 51 -6.01 -8.50 -8.52
C GLN A 51 -4.68 -8.24 -7.79
N ALA A 52 -4.47 -6.97 -7.40
CA ALA A 52 -3.27 -6.48 -6.75
C ALA A 52 -1.96 -6.78 -7.51
N ASN A 53 -2.01 -6.89 -8.84
CA ASN A 53 -0.81 -6.87 -9.65
C ASN A 53 -0.12 -5.50 -9.48
N VAL A 54 1.06 -5.49 -8.86
CA VAL A 54 1.79 -4.26 -8.47
C VAL A 54 1.79 -3.19 -9.55
N LYS A 55 2.25 -3.51 -10.76
CA LYS A 55 2.42 -2.51 -11.84
C LYS A 55 1.10 -1.99 -12.36
N LYS A 56 0.14 -2.87 -12.62
CA LYS A 56 -1.18 -2.47 -13.13
C LYS A 56 -2.00 -1.70 -12.10
N THR A 57 -1.89 -2.09 -10.82
CA THR A 57 -2.52 -1.35 -9.72
C THR A 57 -1.87 0.02 -9.56
N ALA A 58 -0.53 0.12 -9.59
CA ALA A 58 0.17 1.40 -9.54
C ALA A 58 -0.24 2.33 -10.69
N GLU A 59 -0.19 1.85 -11.94
CA GLU A 59 -0.60 2.60 -13.12
C GLU A 59 -2.06 3.09 -13.02
N CYS A 60 -2.96 2.25 -12.50
CA CYS A 60 -4.34 2.65 -12.21
C CYS A 60 -4.41 3.74 -11.15
N VAL A 61 -3.70 3.60 -10.03
CA VAL A 61 -3.70 4.61 -8.96
C VAL A 61 -3.13 5.94 -9.47
N HIS A 62 -2.05 5.91 -10.25
CA HIS A 62 -1.50 7.09 -10.92
C HIS A 62 -2.59 7.78 -11.76
N ASN A 63 -3.23 7.04 -12.67
CA ASN A 63 -4.23 7.61 -13.58
C ASN A 63 -5.47 8.16 -12.86
N GLU A 64 -5.91 7.53 -11.77
CA GLU A 64 -7.14 7.90 -11.06
C GLU A 64 -6.92 9.00 -10.01
N SER A 65 -5.71 9.11 -9.43
CA SER A 65 -5.41 10.09 -8.38
C SER A 65 -4.52 11.26 -8.84
N GLY A 66 -3.72 11.04 -9.87
CA GLY A 66 -2.75 12.00 -10.39
C GLY A 66 -1.37 11.98 -9.70
N ILE A 67 -1.18 11.24 -8.62
CA ILE A 67 0.13 11.17 -7.91
C ILE A 67 1.24 10.66 -8.82
N SER A 68 2.50 10.94 -8.50
CA SER A 68 3.67 10.48 -9.26
C SER A 68 3.70 8.97 -9.47
N ASP A 69 4.38 8.52 -10.53
CA ASP A 69 4.58 7.10 -10.81
C ASP A 69 5.26 6.39 -9.64
N GLU A 70 6.28 7.02 -9.06
CA GLU A 70 7.02 6.49 -7.91
C GLU A 70 6.14 6.36 -6.67
N CYS A 71 5.28 7.36 -6.39
CA CYS A 71 4.34 7.31 -5.28
C CYS A 71 3.25 6.27 -5.52
N SER A 72 2.70 6.19 -6.74
CA SER A 72 1.69 5.19 -7.11
C SER A 72 2.19 3.74 -6.97
N LEU A 73 3.50 3.53 -7.18
CA LEU A 73 4.14 2.23 -6.96
C LEU A 73 4.06 1.78 -5.51
N CYS A 74 4.12 2.69 -4.54
CA CYS A 74 3.92 2.38 -3.12
C CYS A 74 2.54 1.77 -2.88
N TYR A 75 1.49 2.37 -3.44
CA TYR A 75 0.11 1.86 -3.32
C TYR A 75 -0.08 0.53 -4.06
N GLY A 76 0.57 0.34 -5.21
CA GLY A 76 0.59 -0.95 -5.91
C GLY A 76 1.25 -2.06 -5.09
N GLN A 77 2.37 -1.75 -4.42
CA GLN A 77 3.07 -2.68 -3.54
C GLN A 77 2.27 -2.99 -2.27
N ASP A 78 1.64 -1.98 -1.67
CA ASP A 78 0.79 -2.14 -0.49
C ASP A 78 -0.43 -3.02 -0.79
N ALA A 79 -1.10 -2.80 -1.92
CA ALA A 79 -2.20 -3.65 -2.37
C ALA A 79 -1.74 -5.11 -2.56
N ALA A 80 -0.57 -5.33 -3.17
CA ALA A 80 -0.02 -6.67 -3.38
C ALA A 80 0.37 -7.36 -2.06
N CYS A 81 0.97 -6.61 -1.13
CA CYS A 81 1.27 -7.10 0.21
C CYS A 81 -0.01 -7.50 0.94
N THR A 82 -1.02 -6.63 0.92
CA THR A 82 -2.32 -6.86 1.57
C THR A 82 -3.01 -8.08 0.97
N MET A 83 -3.03 -8.21 -0.35
CA MET A 83 -3.58 -9.38 -1.03
C MET A 83 -2.87 -10.68 -0.63
N LYS A 84 -1.55 -10.65 -0.38
CA LYS A 84 -0.76 -11.82 0.00
C LYS A 84 -0.91 -12.17 1.49
N ALA A 85 -0.83 -11.19 2.38
CA ALA A 85 -0.81 -11.39 3.83
C ALA A 85 -2.20 -11.48 4.46
N CYS A 86 -3.20 -10.85 3.83
CA CYS A 86 -4.53 -10.62 4.41
C CYS A 86 -5.67 -11.17 3.55
N LEU A 87 -5.36 -12.01 2.56
CA LEU A 87 -6.32 -12.53 1.56
C LEU A 87 -7.65 -12.98 2.17
N LEU A 88 -7.61 -13.82 3.20
CA LEU A 88 -8.79 -14.42 3.81
C LEU A 88 -9.71 -13.38 4.46
N VAL A 89 -9.15 -12.33 5.05
CA VAL A 89 -9.91 -11.27 5.71
C VAL A 89 -10.43 -10.27 4.68
N CYS A 90 -9.59 -9.93 3.69
CA CYS A 90 -9.89 -8.91 2.69
C CYS A 90 -10.77 -9.41 1.53
N MET A 91 -10.87 -10.72 1.30
CA MET A 91 -11.78 -11.26 0.28
C MET A 91 -13.26 -11.14 0.66
N ILE A 92 -13.55 -11.13 1.96
CA ILE A 92 -14.91 -10.98 2.49
C ILE A 92 -15.36 -9.54 2.28
N ASP A 93 -14.56 -8.60 2.77
CA ASP A 93 -14.76 -7.18 2.59
C ASP A 93 -13.41 -6.46 2.63
N SER A 94 -12.96 -6.01 1.46
CA SER A 94 -11.69 -5.31 1.27
C SER A 94 -11.67 -3.92 1.91
N ALA A 95 -12.83 -3.36 2.25
CA ALA A 95 -12.94 -2.05 2.90
C ALA A 95 -13.16 -2.17 4.43
N SER A 96 -13.33 -3.38 4.95
CA SER A 96 -13.59 -3.62 6.37
C SER A 96 -12.42 -3.22 7.27
N PHE A 97 -12.74 -2.77 8.48
CA PHE A 97 -11.74 -2.49 9.52
C PHE A 97 -10.79 -3.66 9.76
N LYS A 98 -11.27 -4.92 9.68
CA LYS A 98 -10.41 -6.10 9.86
C LYS A 98 -9.38 -6.26 8.74
N CYS A 99 -9.77 -5.96 7.50
CA CYS A 99 -8.84 -5.99 6.37
C CYS A 99 -7.80 -4.88 6.52
N GLU A 100 -8.23 -3.67 6.87
CA GLU A 100 -7.34 -2.53 7.09
C GLU A 100 -6.35 -2.79 8.24
N GLU A 101 -6.84 -3.34 9.36
CA GLU A 101 -6.00 -3.66 10.51
C GLU A 101 -4.96 -4.71 10.12
N CYS A 102 -5.36 -5.75 9.38
CA CYS A 102 -4.41 -6.73 8.88
C CYS A 102 -3.37 -6.10 7.94
N SER A 103 -3.80 -5.26 7.00
CA SER A 103 -2.92 -4.52 6.10
C SER A 103 -1.92 -3.66 6.88
N TYR A 104 -2.40 -2.89 7.86
CA TYR A 104 -1.55 -2.07 8.73
C TYR A 104 -0.49 -2.90 9.48
N GLN A 105 -0.89 -4.01 10.09
CA GLN A 105 0.00 -4.87 10.87
C GLN A 105 1.08 -5.56 10.00
N HIS A 106 0.73 -5.99 8.79
CA HIS A 106 1.63 -6.78 7.94
C HIS A 106 2.36 -5.97 6.87
N CYS A 107 1.77 -4.88 6.40
CA CYS A 107 2.23 -4.10 5.25
C CYS A 107 2.54 -2.64 5.62
N GLY A 108 1.99 -2.13 6.73
CA GLY A 108 2.09 -0.72 7.14
C GLY A 108 3.52 -0.21 7.28
N ARG A 109 4.46 -1.03 7.77
CA ARG A 109 5.89 -0.64 7.85
C ARG A 109 6.48 -0.36 6.46
N GLN A 110 6.24 -1.25 5.50
CA GLN A 110 6.77 -1.13 4.14
C GLN A 110 6.12 0.05 3.44
N MET A 111 4.82 0.21 3.59
CA MET A 111 4.07 1.34 3.04
C MET A 111 4.57 2.67 3.61
N GLN A 112 4.76 2.78 4.93
CA GLN A 112 5.31 3.99 5.58
C GLN A 112 6.71 4.34 5.08
N GLN A 113 7.58 3.33 4.94
CA GLN A 113 8.92 3.54 4.38
C GLN A 113 8.84 4.03 2.93
N CYS A 114 7.90 3.49 2.16
CA CYS A 114 7.74 3.84 0.75
C CYS A 114 7.22 5.26 0.57
N VAL A 115 6.14 5.63 1.25
CA VAL A 115 5.54 6.96 1.10
C VAL A 115 6.33 8.07 1.78
N GLY A 116 7.12 7.75 2.82
CA GLY A 116 7.98 8.72 3.51
C GLY A 116 7.29 9.58 4.56
N PHE A 117 6.07 9.25 4.94
CA PHE A 117 5.33 9.89 6.02
C PHE A 117 4.65 8.86 6.91
N THR A 118 4.35 9.24 8.15
CA THR A 118 3.70 8.36 9.11
C THR A 118 2.28 8.00 8.67
N ILE A 119 1.95 6.73 8.77
CA ILE A 119 0.60 6.21 8.50
C ILE A 119 -0.01 5.86 9.85
N ASP A 120 -1.20 6.41 10.09
CA ASP A 120 -1.94 6.14 11.32
C ASP A 120 -2.58 4.74 11.24
N PRO A 121 -2.72 4.04 12.37
CA PRO A 121 -3.51 2.83 12.42
C PRO A 121 -4.96 3.13 11.98
N PRO A 122 -5.63 2.16 11.34
CA PRO A 122 -7.04 2.33 10.99
C PRO A 122 -7.86 2.57 12.25
N LYS A 123 -8.86 3.43 12.15
CA LYS A 123 -9.81 3.66 13.24
C LYS A 123 -11.03 2.82 12.94
N ALA A 124 -11.50 2.06 13.93
CA ALA A 124 -12.80 1.41 13.82
C ALA A 124 -13.85 2.50 13.57
N GLU A 125 -14.61 2.39 12.49
CA GLU A 125 -15.76 3.25 12.28
C GLU A 125 -16.73 3.04 13.45
N SER A 126 -17.02 4.12 14.20
CA SER A 126 -18.16 4.14 15.11
C SER A 126 -19.44 3.83 14.32
N PRO A 127 -20.41 3.06 14.86
CA PRO A 127 -21.64 2.79 14.15
C PRO A 127 -22.30 4.10 13.73
N ILE A 128 -22.41 4.31 12.43
CA ILE A 128 -23.15 5.42 11.84
C ILE A 128 -24.59 5.29 12.34
N ASN A 129 -25.07 6.25 13.14
CA ASN A 129 -26.48 6.43 13.37
C ASN A 129 -27.10 6.89 12.05
N ILE A 130 -27.56 5.93 11.25
CA ILE A 130 -28.37 6.19 10.07
C ILE A 130 -29.71 6.70 10.58
N SER A 131 -29.81 8.00 10.80
CA SER A 131 -31.11 8.68 10.84
C SER A 131 -31.65 8.66 9.42
N THR A 132 -32.43 7.62 9.11
CA THR A 132 -33.34 7.56 7.96
C THR A 132 -34.10 8.88 7.85
N LYS A 133 -34.00 9.52 6.68
CA LYS A 133 -34.93 10.57 6.24
C LYS A 133 -35.65 10.07 5.00
#